data_AF-A0A916DEC9-F1
#
_entry.id   AF-A0A916DEC9-F1
#
_cell.length_a   1.000
_cell.length_b   1.000
_cell.length_c   1.000
_cell.angle_alpha   90.00
_cell.angle_beta   90.00
_cell.angle_gamma   90.00
#
_symmetry.space_group_name_H-M   'P 1'
#
loop_
_entity.id
_entity.type
_entity.pdbx_description
1 polymer ?
#
loop_
_entity_poly.entity_id
_entity_poly.type
_entity_poly.pdbx_seq_one_letter_code
_entity_poly.pdbx_strand_id
1 'polypeptide(L)'
;EHDPDKLVDIIASLEPTFGGINLEDIKAPECFYVESKLRERMKIPVFHDDQHGTAIITAAAVLNGLRVVGKDIGQVKLVCSGAGAAAIACLDLLVSVGLDRGNVYAVDSKGVIHRGREGLDASKVRYAQNTDARTLADIMPGADVFLGLSTKGVLKPEMVKTMAPNPLILAMANPDPEILPEDAKAVRPDAIIGTGRSDYPNQVNNVLCFPFMFRGALDVGATTINEAMKIAAVRAIAELAHAEQSEVVTAAYGKEELAFGPEYLIPKPFDPRLILKVAPAVAKAAMDSGVATRPIADLDAYRQRLNEFVYHSGLQMRPVFLAAKKKPARIVFCEGEDDRVLRAVQTVVDEGLARPILIGRPDVMEKRIASHGLRIRPG
;
A
#
# COMPACT_ATOMS: atom_id res chain seq x y z
N GLU A 1 12.68 -23.22 -16.23
CA GLU A 1 11.73 -24.33 -16.38
C GLU A 1 10.45 -23.79 -17.01
N HIS A 2 9.91 -24.43 -18.04
CA HIS A 2 8.75 -23.96 -18.82
C HIS A 2 7.50 -24.81 -18.61
N ASP A 3 7.65 -26.00 -18.03
CA ASP A 3 6.56 -26.87 -17.64
C ASP A 3 6.04 -26.47 -16.24
N PRO A 4 4.78 -26.00 -16.11
CA PRO A 4 4.23 -25.56 -14.84
C PRO A 4 4.23 -26.65 -13.76
N ASP A 5 4.00 -27.91 -14.13
CA ASP A 5 3.97 -29.01 -13.16
C ASP A 5 5.37 -29.29 -12.61
N LYS A 6 6.38 -29.33 -13.49
CA LYS A 6 7.78 -29.48 -13.06
C LYS A 6 8.24 -28.30 -12.23
N LEU A 7 7.82 -27.08 -12.56
CA LEU A 7 8.14 -25.90 -11.78
C LEU A 7 7.55 -26.01 -10.36
N VAL A 8 6.29 -26.44 -10.24
CA VAL A 8 5.65 -26.71 -8.95
C VAL A 8 6.42 -27.78 -8.17
N ASP A 9 6.81 -28.89 -8.81
CA ASP A 9 7.56 -29.96 -8.16
C ASP A 9 8.92 -29.50 -7.64
N ILE A 10 9.66 -28.73 -8.44
CA ILE A 10 10.96 -28.18 -8.05
C ILE A 10 10.79 -27.25 -6.85
N ILE A 11 9.87 -26.28 -6.91
CA ILE A 11 9.68 -25.31 -5.83
C ILE A 11 9.21 -26.01 -4.55
N ALA A 12 8.24 -26.92 -4.65
CA ALA A 12 7.74 -27.67 -3.50
C ALA A 12 8.83 -28.54 -2.85
N SER A 13 9.77 -29.09 -3.62
CA SER A 13 10.90 -29.86 -3.08
C SER A 13 11.84 -29.03 -2.19
N LEU A 14 11.83 -27.70 -2.35
CA LEU A 14 12.67 -26.77 -1.58
C LEU A 14 12.04 -26.34 -0.24
N GLU A 15 10.79 -26.74 0.04
CA GLU A 15 10.08 -26.41 1.28
C GLU A 15 10.90 -26.63 2.57
N PRO A 16 11.68 -27.72 2.74
CA PRO A 16 12.43 -27.94 3.99
C PRO A 16 13.51 -26.89 4.28
N THR A 17 13.96 -26.15 3.26
CA THR A 17 15.05 -25.18 3.38
C THR A 17 14.54 -23.76 3.65
N PHE A 18 13.37 -23.41 3.12
CA PHE A 18 12.87 -22.04 3.11
C PHE A 18 11.70 -21.83 4.08
N GLY A 19 11.64 -20.63 4.68
CA GLY A 19 10.52 -20.25 5.54
C GLY A 19 9.29 -19.73 4.80
N GLY A 20 9.41 -19.42 3.50
CA GLY A 20 8.36 -18.91 2.62
C GLY A 20 8.88 -18.78 1.19
N ILE A 21 7.97 -18.73 0.21
CA ILE A 21 8.28 -18.65 -1.23
C ILE A 21 7.68 -17.38 -1.83
N ASN A 22 8.53 -16.51 -2.38
CA ASN A 22 8.10 -15.39 -3.21
C ASN A 22 8.23 -15.78 -4.69
N LEU A 23 7.11 -15.83 -5.39
CA LEU A 23 7.02 -16.05 -6.84
C LEU A 23 7.08 -14.69 -7.55
N GLU A 24 7.89 -14.65 -8.60
CA GLU A 24 8.15 -13.46 -9.42
C GLU A 24 8.22 -13.86 -10.90
N ASP A 25 7.82 -12.97 -11.80
CA ASP A 25 8.05 -13.07 -13.24
C ASP A 25 7.54 -14.37 -13.89
N ILE A 26 6.47 -14.96 -13.34
CA ILE A 26 5.78 -16.09 -13.95
C ILE A 26 4.66 -15.54 -14.85
N LYS A 27 4.74 -15.84 -16.15
CA LYS A 27 3.74 -15.39 -17.12
C LYS A 27 2.33 -15.93 -16.80
N ALA A 28 1.31 -15.16 -17.17
CA ALA A 28 -0.08 -15.61 -17.16
C ALA A 28 -0.42 -16.42 -18.42
N PRO A 29 -1.30 -17.43 -18.33
CA PRO A 29 -2.10 -17.82 -17.16
C PRO A 29 -1.40 -18.80 -16.20
N GLU A 30 -0.19 -19.27 -16.52
CA GLU A 30 0.48 -20.33 -15.75
C GLU A 30 0.78 -19.95 -14.29
N CYS A 31 1.04 -18.67 -14.01
CA CYS A 31 1.27 -18.17 -12.65
C CYS A 31 0.13 -18.50 -11.67
N PHE A 32 -1.13 -18.46 -12.11
CA PHE A 32 -2.28 -18.81 -11.26
C PHE A 32 -2.26 -20.28 -10.88
N TYR A 33 -1.95 -21.15 -11.85
CA TYR A 33 -1.86 -22.59 -11.62
C TYR A 33 -0.72 -22.92 -10.67
N VAL A 34 0.47 -22.36 -10.92
CA VAL A 34 1.66 -22.57 -10.10
C VAL A 34 1.41 -22.10 -8.66
N GLU A 35 0.86 -20.90 -8.47
CA GLU A 35 0.55 -20.39 -7.13
C GLU A 35 -0.47 -21.28 -6.41
N SER A 36 -1.59 -21.63 -7.07
CA SER A 36 -2.64 -22.46 -6.47
C SER A 36 -2.08 -23.82 -6.01
N LYS A 37 -1.29 -24.48 -6.87
CA LYS A 37 -0.73 -25.80 -6.56
C LYS A 37 0.31 -25.74 -5.45
N LEU A 38 1.15 -24.71 -5.43
CA LEU A 38 2.11 -24.53 -4.34
C LEU A 38 1.40 -24.24 -3.01
N ARG A 39 0.36 -23.41 -3.01
CA ARG A 39 -0.45 -23.12 -1.82
C ARG A 39 -1.21 -24.35 -1.29
N GLU A 40 -1.64 -25.25 -2.18
CA GLU A 40 -2.28 -26.52 -1.80
C GLU A 40 -1.29 -27.51 -1.17
N ARG A 41 -0.06 -27.56 -1.68
CA ARG A 41 0.95 -28.57 -1.32
C ARG A 41 1.82 -28.16 -0.13
N MET A 42 2.22 -26.90 -0.07
CA MET A 42 3.23 -26.40 0.87
C MET A 42 2.61 -25.94 2.19
N LYS A 43 3.35 -26.09 3.29
CA LYS A 43 2.94 -25.64 4.64
C LYS A 43 3.64 -24.35 5.07
N ILE A 44 4.23 -23.64 4.11
CA ILE A 44 4.90 -22.35 4.27
C ILE A 44 4.21 -21.31 3.36
N PRO A 45 4.29 -20.01 3.68
CA PRO A 45 3.60 -18.99 2.92
C PRO A 45 4.18 -18.87 1.51
N VAL A 46 3.29 -18.98 0.52
CA VAL A 46 3.58 -18.71 -0.90
C VAL A 46 2.90 -17.38 -1.25
N PHE A 47 3.67 -16.45 -1.81
CA PHE A 47 3.22 -15.14 -2.25
C PHE A 47 3.70 -14.90 -3.68
N HIS A 48 2.88 -14.30 -4.52
CA HIS A 48 3.30 -13.86 -5.85
C HIS A 48 3.31 -12.34 -5.88
N ASP A 49 4.49 -11.73 -6.03
CA ASP A 49 4.61 -10.28 -5.84
C ASP A 49 3.93 -9.48 -6.95
N ASP A 50 4.13 -9.87 -8.22
CA ASP A 50 3.44 -9.25 -9.36
C ASP A 50 1.91 -9.23 -9.24
N GLN A 51 1.33 -10.22 -8.56
CA GLN A 51 -0.11 -10.31 -8.36
C GLN A 51 -0.53 -9.59 -7.07
N HIS A 52 -0.12 -10.12 -5.93
CA HIS A 52 -0.62 -9.71 -4.62
C HIS A 52 0.11 -8.48 -4.09
N GLY A 53 1.41 -8.32 -4.37
CA GLY A 53 2.17 -7.12 -4.03
C GLY A 53 1.59 -5.90 -4.72
N THR A 54 1.42 -5.99 -6.04
CA THR A 54 0.76 -4.96 -6.85
C THR A 54 -0.64 -4.65 -6.30
N ALA A 55 -1.46 -5.68 -6.08
CA ALA A 55 -2.83 -5.51 -5.57
C ALA A 55 -2.88 -4.76 -4.23
N ILE A 56 -2.00 -5.10 -3.29
CA ILE A 56 -1.99 -4.48 -1.96
C ILE A 56 -1.65 -2.99 -2.04
N ILE A 57 -0.63 -2.62 -2.82
CA ILE A 57 -0.24 -1.22 -2.94
C ILE A 57 -1.27 -0.42 -3.73
N THR A 58 -1.81 -1.00 -4.82
CA THR A 58 -2.91 -0.41 -5.58
C THR A 58 -4.12 -0.16 -4.68
N ALA A 59 -4.55 -1.14 -3.88
CA ALA A 59 -5.69 -0.98 -3.00
C ALA A 59 -5.45 0.09 -1.92
N ALA A 60 -4.23 0.16 -1.36
CA ALA A 60 -3.87 1.21 -0.41
C ALA A 60 -3.91 2.61 -1.07
N ALA A 61 -3.40 2.75 -2.29
CA ALA A 61 -3.45 3.98 -3.06
C ALA A 61 -4.90 4.38 -3.41
N VAL A 62 -5.76 3.43 -3.77
CA VAL A 62 -7.18 3.70 -4.04
C VAL A 62 -7.91 4.17 -2.79
N LEU A 63 -7.76 3.47 -1.65
CA LEU A 63 -8.41 3.90 -0.40
C LEU A 63 -8.02 5.32 -0.01
N ASN A 64 -6.74 5.65 -0.12
CA ASN A 64 -6.24 6.98 0.19
C ASN A 64 -6.64 8.03 -0.84
N GLY A 65 -6.58 7.71 -2.14
CA GLY A 65 -7.01 8.61 -3.21
C GLY A 65 -8.49 8.98 -3.08
N LEU A 66 -9.35 7.98 -2.85
CA LEU A 66 -10.78 8.19 -2.59
C LEU A 66 -11.04 9.04 -1.36
N ARG A 67 -10.25 8.85 -0.29
CA ARG A 67 -10.31 9.69 0.91
C ARG A 67 -9.93 11.14 0.63
N VAL A 68 -8.90 11.38 -0.19
CA VAL A 68 -8.49 12.74 -0.59
C VAL A 68 -9.59 13.44 -1.38
N VAL A 69 -10.29 12.73 -2.27
CA VAL A 69 -11.38 13.31 -3.08
C VAL A 69 -12.76 13.24 -2.43
N GLY A 70 -12.86 12.67 -1.22
CA GLY A 70 -14.11 12.56 -0.46
C GLY A 70 -15.16 11.62 -1.08
N LYS A 71 -14.73 10.53 -1.74
CA LYS A 71 -15.61 9.53 -2.36
C LYS A 71 -15.64 8.23 -1.56
N ASP A 72 -16.81 7.59 -1.54
CA ASP A 72 -16.99 6.26 -0.92
C ASP A 72 -16.64 5.15 -1.92
N ILE A 73 -15.78 4.23 -1.52
CA ILE A 73 -15.36 3.08 -2.34
C ILE A 73 -16.53 2.21 -2.81
N GLY A 74 -17.62 2.13 -2.04
CA GLY A 74 -18.81 1.37 -2.46
C GLY A 74 -19.60 2.00 -3.60
N GLN A 75 -19.40 3.30 -3.86
CA GLN A 75 -20.19 4.09 -4.82
C GLN A 75 -19.42 4.49 -6.07
N VAL A 76 -18.11 4.24 -6.12
CA VAL A 76 -17.29 4.67 -7.26
C VAL A 76 -17.38 3.72 -8.44
N LYS A 77 -17.35 4.29 -9.65
CA LYS A 77 -17.15 3.54 -10.88
C LYS A 77 -15.66 3.35 -11.15
N LEU A 78 -15.22 2.10 -11.26
CA LEU A 78 -13.85 1.75 -11.60
C LEU A 78 -13.77 1.20 -13.02
N VAL A 79 -12.88 1.77 -13.83
CA VAL A 79 -12.51 1.28 -15.15
C VAL A 79 -11.09 0.73 -15.12
N CYS A 80 -10.92 -0.55 -15.42
CA CYS A 80 -9.63 -1.21 -15.51
C CYS A 80 -9.24 -1.49 -16.96
N SER A 81 -8.04 -1.06 -17.35
CA SER A 81 -7.40 -1.45 -18.60
C SER A 81 -6.37 -2.53 -18.32
N GLY A 82 -6.66 -3.75 -18.75
CA GLY A 82 -5.92 -4.96 -18.40
C GLY A 82 -6.84 -5.98 -17.73
N ALA A 83 -6.58 -7.26 -18.02
CA ALA A 83 -7.25 -8.39 -17.36
C ALA A 83 -6.30 -9.58 -17.20
N GLY A 84 -5.00 -9.28 -17.00
CA GLY A 84 -3.99 -10.26 -16.61
C GLY A 84 -4.01 -10.53 -15.11
N ALA A 85 -3.02 -11.28 -14.63
CA ALA A 85 -2.97 -11.72 -13.23
C ALA A 85 -2.94 -10.57 -12.22
N ALA A 86 -2.07 -9.58 -12.43
CA ALA A 86 -2.02 -8.39 -11.58
C ALA A 86 -3.36 -7.61 -11.58
N ALA A 87 -3.99 -7.44 -12.75
CA ALA A 87 -5.26 -6.72 -12.87
C ALA A 87 -6.38 -7.42 -12.11
N ILE A 88 -6.55 -8.72 -12.30
CA ILE A 88 -7.57 -9.49 -11.60
C ILE A 88 -7.30 -9.50 -10.09
N ALA A 89 -6.05 -9.67 -9.65
CA ALA A 89 -5.70 -9.62 -8.23
C ALA A 89 -6.01 -8.25 -7.60
N CYS A 90 -5.72 -7.15 -8.30
CA CYS A 90 -6.08 -5.80 -7.86
C CYS A 90 -7.59 -5.64 -7.71
N LEU A 91 -8.37 -6.08 -8.71
CA LEU A 91 -9.83 -6.00 -8.67
C LEU A 91 -10.42 -6.84 -7.54
N ASP A 92 -9.95 -8.09 -7.37
CA ASP A 92 -10.42 -8.99 -6.31
C ASP A 92 -10.16 -8.37 -4.93
N LEU A 93 -8.96 -7.83 -4.70
CA LEU A 93 -8.63 -7.20 -3.42
C LEU A 93 -9.39 -5.87 -3.19
N LEU A 94 -9.61 -5.08 -4.24
CA LEU A 94 -10.43 -3.86 -4.16
C LEU A 94 -11.87 -4.18 -3.76
N VAL A 95 -12.45 -5.25 -4.33
CA VAL A 95 -13.77 -5.76 -3.94
C VAL A 95 -13.75 -6.23 -2.47
N SER A 96 -12.72 -6.97 -2.05
CA SER A 96 -12.54 -7.40 -0.66
C SER A 96 -12.48 -6.23 0.34
N VAL A 97 -12.01 -5.05 -0.07
CA VAL A 97 -11.96 -3.85 0.81
C VAL A 97 -13.16 -2.92 0.67
N GLY A 98 -14.16 -3.27 -0.16
CA GLY A 98 -15.46 -2.60 -0.19
C GLY A 98 -15.90 -2.02 -1.55
N LEU A 99 -15.11 -2.20 -2.62
CA LEU A 99 -15.55 -1.80 -3.97
C LEU A 99 -16.71 -2.67 -4.43
N ASP A 100 -17.79 -2.04 -4.91
CA ASP A 100 -18.90 -2.80 -5.48
C ASP A 100 -18.49 -3.41 -6.83
N ARG A 101 -18.49 -4.75 -6.91
CA ARG A 101 -18.25 -5.52 -8.14
C ARG A 101 -19.22 -5.16 -9.27
N GLY A 102 -20.40 -4.63 -8.96
CA GLY A 102 -21.34 -4.07 -9.94
C GLY A 102 -20.76 -2.87 -10.70
N ASN A 103 -19.92 -2.07 -10.05
CA ASN A 103 -19.35 -0.83 -10.58
C ASN A 103 -17.96 -1.00 -11.22
N VAL A 104 -17.49 -2.25 -11.36
CA VAL A 104 -16.20 -2.59 -11.97
C VAL A 104 -16.36 -2.94 -13.44
N TYR A 105 -15.69 -2.20 -14.32
CA TYR A 105 -15.64 -2.46 -15.76
C TYR A 105 -14.20 -2.72 -16.18
N ALA A 106 -13.93 -3.87 -16.79
CA ALA A 106 -12.58 -4.25 -17.22
C ALA A 106 -12.51 -4.46 -18.74
N VAL A 107 -11.34 -4.17 -19.31
CA VAL A 107 -11.04 -4.32 -20.74
C VAL A 107 -9.77 -5.14 -20.89
N ASP A 108 -9.76 -6.08 -21.83
CA ASP A 108 -8.55 -6.77 -22.26
C ASP A 108 -8.24 -6.50 -23.74
N SER A 109 -7.29 -7.24 -24.32
CA SER A 109 -6.88 -7.04 -25.71
C SER A 109 -7.98 -7.23 -26.75
N LYS A 110 -9.12 -7.85 -26.41
CA LYS A 110 -10.28 -8.01 -27.31
C LYS A 110 -11.46 -7.11 -26.95
N GLY A 111 -11.28 -6.14 -26.06
CA GLY A 111 -12.31 -5.18 -25.66
C GLY A 111 -12.90 -5.43 -24.27
N VAL A 112 -14.05 -4.83 -24.01
CA VAL A 112 -14.75 -4.91 -22.71
C VAL A 112 -15.06 -6.36 -22.34
N ILE A 113 -14.90 -6.70 -21.07
CA ILE A 113 -15.33 -7.97 -20.50
C ILE A 113 -16.83 -7.86 -20.20
N HIS A 114 -17.65 -8.45 -21.06
CA HIS A 114 -19.11 -8.39 -20.98
C HIS A 114 -19.74 -9.79 -21.01
N ARG A 115 -20.99 -9.88 -20.56
CA ARG A 115 -21.79 -11.11 -20.64
C ARG A 115 -22.01 -11.50 -22.10
N GLY A 116 -21.91 -12.80 -22.40
CA GLY A 116 -22.04 -13.34 -23.76
C GLY A 116 -20.77 -13.27 -24.60
N ARG A 117 -19.66 -12.72 -24.08
CA ARG A 117 -18.36 -12.76 -24.73
C ARG A 117 -17.72 -14.14 -24.56
N GLU A 118 -17.35 -14.78 -25.67
CA GLU A 118 -16.68 -16.09 -25.67
C GLU A 118 -15.17 -16.01 -25.34
N GLY A 119 -14.59 -17.13 -24.90
CA GLY A 119 -13.16 -17.26 -24.64
C GLY A 119 -12.64 -16.50 -23.41
N LEU A 120 -13.52 -16.23 -22.44
CA LEU A 120 -13.15 -15.73 -21.13
C LEU A 120 -12.80 -16.91 -20.20
N ASP A 121 -11.65 -16.83 -19.54
CA ASP A 121 -11.33 -17.75 -18.45
C ASP A 121 -12.15 -17.43 -17.19
N ALA A 122 -12.15 -18.38 -16.23
CA ALA A 122 -12.97 -18.28 -15.01
C ALA A 122 -12.70 -17.01 -14.18
N SER A 123 -11.49 -16.44 -14.25
CA SER A 123 -11.14 -15.24 -13.50
C SER A 123 -11.79 -14.00 -14.11
N LYS A 124 -11.81 -13.90 -15.45
CA LYS A 124 -12.44 -12.80 -16.18
C LYS A 124 -13.96 -12.85 -16.16
N VAL A 125 -14.56 -14.04 -16.17
CA VAL A 125 -16.02 -14.22 -16.12
C VAL A 125 -16.64 -13.51 -14.91
N ARG A 126 -15.93 -13.47 -13.77
CA ARG A 126 -16.39 -12.77 -12.56
C ARG A 126 -16.56 -11.27 -12.74
N TYR A 127 -15.88 -10.66 -13.71
CA TYR A 127 -15.96 -9.22 -14.00
C TYR A 127 -16.75 -8.92 -15.28
N ALA A 128 -17.41 -9.93 -15.87
CA ALA A 128 -18.28 -9.72 -17.01
C ALA A 128 -19.49 -8.86 -16.62
N GLN A 129 -19.61 -7.70 -17.27
CA GLN A 129 -20.71 -6.75 -17.08
C GLN A 129 -21.84 -6.99 -18.09
N ASN A 130 -23.07 -6.68 -17.69
CA ASN A 130 -24.20 -6.67 -18.62
C ASN A 130 -24.26 -5.31 -19.32
N THR A 131 -23.59 -5.17 -20.46
CA THR A 131 -23.43 -3.88 -21.15
C THR A 131 -23.20 -4.07 -22.65
N ASP A 132 -23.62 -3.07 -23.43
CA ASP A 132 -23.37 -2.98 -24.88
C ASP A 132 -22.02 -2.33 -25.21
N ALA A 133 -21.30 -1.80 -24.22
CA ALA A 133 -19.96 -1.25 -24.39
C ALA A 133 -18.97 -2.30 -24.92
N ARG A 134 -18.08 -1.90 -25.82
CA ARG A 134 -17.07 -2.79 -26.45
C ARG A 134 -15.65 -2.27 -26.33
N THR A 135 -15.46 -0.96 -26.22
CA THR A 135 -14.16 -0.31 -26.15
C THR A 135 -13.90 0.31 -24.77
N LEU A 136 -12.62 0.64 -24.51
CA LEU A 136 -12.25 1.40 -23.30
C LEU A 136 -12.92 2.78 -23.26
N ALA A 137 -13.10 3.42 -24.42
CA ALA A 137 -13.76 4.73 -24.51
C ALA A 137 -15.23 4.66 -24.10
N ASP A 138 -15.92 3.55 -24.42
CA ASP A 138 -17.36 3.39 -24.14
C ASP A 138 -17.66 3.36 -22.64
N ILE A 139 -16.71 2.87 -21.83
CA ILE A 139 -16.89 2.70 -20.39
C ILE A 139 -16.25 3.82 -19.56
N MET A 140 -15.41 4.68 -20.14
CA MET A 140 -14.73 5.77 -19.42
C MET A 140 -15.67 6.87 -18.88
N PRO A 141 -16.77 7.26 -19.56
CA PRO A 141 -17.62 8.33 -19.08
C PRO A 141 -18.08 8.13 -17.63
N GLY A 142 -17.83 9.14 -16.79
CA GLY A 142 -18.18 9.12 -15.37
C GLY A 142 -17.35 8.15 -14.51
N ALA A 143 -16.23 7.61 -15.01
CA ALA A 143 -15.33 6.80 -14.19
C ALA A 143 -14.67 7.66 -13.10
N ASP A 144 -14.69 7.18 -11.85
CA ASP A 144 -14.03 7.81 -10.72
C ASP A 144 -12.59 7.33 -10.55
N VAL A 145 -12.35 6.06 -10.89
CA VAL A 145 -11.05 5.41 -10.81
C VAL A 145 -10.69 4.79 -12.14
N PHE A 146 -9.52 5.12 -12.67
CA PHE A 146 -8.87 4.38 -13.74
C PHE A 146 -7.74 3.53 -13.18
N LEU A 147 -7.75 2.23 -13.48
CA LEU A 147 -6.70 1.29 -13.11
C LEU A 147 -6.03 0.71 -14.38
N GLY A 148 -4.83 1.20 -14.68
CA GLY A 148 -4.01 0.75 -15.80
C GLY A 148 -3.01 -0.32 -15.37
N LEU A 149 -3.15 -1.51 -15.94
CA LEU A 149 -2.25 -2.66 -15.81
C LEU A 149 -2.09 -3.34 -17.18
N SER A 150 -1.88 -2.52 -18.22
CA SER A 150 -1.83 -2.99 -19.60
C SER A 150 -0.62 -2.42 -20.36
N THR A 151 -0.85 -1.61 -21.38
CA THR A 151 0.17 -1.17 -22.34
C THR A 151 0.23 0.35 -22.45
N LYS A 152 1.44 0.85 -22.74
CA LYS A 152 1.74 2.25 -23.01
C LYS A 152 0.66 2.97 -23.83
N GLY A 153 0.26 4.15 -23.37
CA GLY A 153 -0.54 5.10 -24.16
C GLY A 153 -1.96 4.64 -24.49
N VAL A 154 -2.49 3.62 -23.84
CA VAL A 154 -3.86 3.12 -24.09
C VAL A 154 -4.93 4.10 -23.60
N LEU A 155 -4.67 4.86 -22.53
CA LEU A 155 -5.58 5.86 -22.00
C LEU A 155 -5.33 7.18 -22.72
N LYS A 156 -6.30 7.62 -23.53
CA LYS A 156 -6.18 8.85 -24.33
C LYS A 156 -6.70 10.07 -23.55
N PRO A 157 -6.13 11.28 -23.75
CA PRO A 157 -6.62 12.50 -23.11
C PRO A 157 -8.11 12.75 -23.32
N GLU A 158 -8.65 12.41 -24.50
CA GLU A 158 -10.09 12.56 -24.76
C GLU A 158 -10.96 11.65 -23.88
N MET A 159 -10.47 10.47 -23.50
CA MET A 159 -11.16 9.59 -22.55
C MET A 159 -11.11 10.19 -21.14
N VAL A 160 -9.95 10.72 -20.74
CA VAL A 160 -9.75 11.36 -19.43
C VAL A 160 -10.70 12.55 -19.22
N LYS A 161 -10.98 13.34 -20.27
CA LYS A 161 -11.97 14.44 -20.20
C LYS A 161 -13.38 13.98 -19.82
N THR A 162 -13.73 12.73 -20.11
CA THR A 162 -15.07 12.17 -19.84
C THR A 162 -15.21 11.58 -18.45
N MET A 163 -14.12 11.45 -17.70
CA MET A 163 -14.12 10.90 -16.34
C MET A 163 -14.91 11.81 -15.36
N ALA A 164 -15.26 11.27 -14.21
CA ALA A 164 -15.90 12.04 -13.14
C ALA A 164 -14.96 13.14 -12.60
N PRO A 165 -15.48 14.19 -11.93
CA PRO A 165 -14.66 15.20 -11.26
C PRO A 165 -13.72 14.59 -10.21
N ASN A 166 -12.52 15.13 -10.07
CA ASN A 166 -11.44 14.63 -9.21
C ASN A 166 -11.21 13.12 -9.39
N PRO A 167 -10.89 12.63 -10.60
CA PRO A 167 -10.69 11.20 -10.81
C PRO A 167 -9.34 10.76 -10.25
N LEU A 168 -9.27 9.50 -9.80
CA LEU A 168 -8.03 8.83 -9.46
C LEU A 168 -7.54 8.01 -10.67
N ILE A 169 -6.35 8.27 -11.17
CA ILE A 169 -5.76 7.57 -12.31
C ILE A 169 -4.49 6.86 -11.84
N LEU A 170 -4.53 5.53 -11.79
CA LEU A 170 -3.35 4.71 -11.54
C LEU A 170 -2.88 4.11 -12.87
N ALA A 171 -1.87 4.73 -13.50
CA ALA A 171 -1.31 4.29 -14.79
C ALA A 171 0.02 3.58 -14.55
N MET A 172 -0.02 2.26 -14.39
CA MET A 172 1.07 1.48 -13.79
C MET A 172 1.87 0.65 -14.80
N ALA A 173 1.60 0.76 -16.10
CA ALA A 173 2.46 0.16 -17.12
C ALA A 173 3.90 0.72 -17.03
N ASN A 174 4.88 -0.17 -17.15
CA ASN A 174 6.31 0.16 -17.16
C ASN A 174 6.95 -0.24 -18.51
N PRO A 175 7.97 0.48 -18.99
CA PRO A 175 8.51 1.74 -18.44
C PRO A 175 7.64 2.97 -18.76
N ASP A 176 6.72 2.84 -19.71
CA ASP A 176 5.85 3.92 -20.15
C ASP A 176 4.39 3.65 -19.74
N PRO A 177 3.75 4.58 -19.01
CA PRO A 177 2.40 4.38 -18.47
C PRO A 177 1.32 4.42 -19.55
N GLU A 178 0.10 4.02 -19.18
CA GLU A 178 -1.11 4.08 -20.00
C GLU A 178 -1.43 5.50 -20.46
N ILE A 179 -1.06 6.51 -19.66
CA ILE A 179 -1.04 7.94 -19.99
C ILE A 179 0.06 8.60 -19.16
N LEU A 180 0.75 9.59 -19.72
CA LEU A 180 1.69 10.40 -18.95
C LEU A 180 0.92 11.33 -17.99
N PRO A 181 1.41 11.56 -16.76
CA PRO A 181 0.75 12.47 -15.81
C PRO A 181 0.52 13.88 -16.37
N GLU A 182 1.44 14.39 -17.18
CA GLU A 182 1.36 15.70 -17.83
C GLU A 182 0.19 15.76 -18.83
N ASP A 183 0.02 14.71 -19.65
CA ASP A 183 -1.05 14.61 -20.64
C ASP A 183 -2.43 14.50 -19.97
N ALA A 184 -2.51 13.75 -18.87
CA ALA A 184 -3.72 13.63 -18.09
C ALA A 184 -4.08 14.97 -17.41
N LYS A 185 -3.11 15.62 -16.74
CA LYS A 185 -3.34 16.92 -16.06
C LYS A 185 -3.65 18.05 -17.03
N ALA A 186 -3.14 18.00 -18.27
CA ALA A 186 -3.47 18.99 -19.30
C ALA A 186 -4.97 19.05 -19.62
N VAL A 187 -5.67 17.92 -19.52
CA VAL A 187 -7.10 17.82 -19.84
C VAL A 187 -8.00 17.63 -18.62
N ARG A 188 -7.41 17.22 -17.48
CA ARG A 188 -8.06 17.06 -16.19
C ARG A 188 -7.13 17.50 -15.04
N PRO A 189 -6.98 18.81 -14.82
CA PRO A 189 -6.06 19.35 -13.80
C PRO A 189 -6.35 18.88 -12.38
N ASP A 190 -7.59 18.48 -12.11
CA ASP A 190 -8.09 17.94 -10.86
C ASP A 190 -7.84 16.43 -10.66
N ALA A 191 -7.23 15.76 -11.65
CA ALA A 191 -6.91 14.34 -11.54
C ALA A 191 -5.77 14.09 -10.53
N ILE A 192 -5.99 13.11 -9.65
CA ILE A 192 -4.95 12.53 -8.80
C ILE A 192 -4.33 11.36 -9.54
N ILE A 193 -3.00 11.33 -9.65
CA ILE A 193 -2.30 10.38 -10.51
C ILE A 193 -1.26 9.60 -9.72
N GLY A 194 -1.20 8.29 -9.95
CA GLY A 194 -0.10 7.42 -9.52
C GLY A 194 0.41 6.57 -10.68
N THR A 195 1.68 6.22 -10.63
CA THR A 195 2.33 5.42 -11.69
C THR A 195 3.25 4.35 -11.11
N GLY A 196 3.79 3.47 -11.94
CA GLY A 196 4.86 2.54 -11.53
C GLY A 196 6.25 3.19 -11.43
N ARG A 197 6.41 4.41 -11.96
CA ARG A 197 7.72 5.07 -12.08
C ARG A 197 8.06 5.88 -10.84
N SER A 198 9.36 5.88 -10.49
CA SER A 198 9.87 6.56 -9.28
C SER A 198 10.04 8.06 -9.42
N ASP A 199 10.08 8.58 -10.65
CA ASP A 199 10.20 10.01 -10.93
C ASP A 199 8.87 10.77 -10.80
N TYR A 200 7.76 10.06 -10.60
CA TYR A 200 6.46 10.65 -10.33
C TYR A 200 6.01 10.47 -8.86
N PRO A 201 5.16 11.38 -8.36
CA PRO A 201 4.43 11.19 -7.11
C PRO A 201 3.59 9.90 -7.11
N ASN A 202 3.21 9.44 -5.92
CA ASN A 202 2.34 8.26 -5.75
C ASN A 202 2.81 7.00 -6.49
N GLN A 203 4.12 6.71 -6.44
CA GLN A 203 4.68 5.51 -7.06
C GLN A 203 4.11 4.24 -6.44
N VAL A 204 3.34 3.47 -7.21
CA VAL A 204 2.86 2.14 -6.85
C VAL A 204 4.00 1.16 -7.09
N ASN A 205 4.65 0.72 -6.02
CA ASN A 205 5.80 -0.19 -6.09
C ASN A 205 5.68 -1.30 -5.05
N ASN A 206 5.82 -2.55 -5.48
CA ASN A 206 5.63 -3.76 -4.68
C ASN A 206 6.59 -3.89 -3.50
N VAL A 207 7.75 -3.21 -3.55
CA VAL A 207 8.72 -3.11 -2.44
C VAL A 207 8.10 -2.59 -1.13
N LEU A 208 6.99 -1.83 -1.23
CA LEU A 208 6.22 -1.36 -0.08
C LEU A 208 5.46 -2.48 0.65
N CYS A 209 5.34 -3.67 0.05
CA CYS A 209 4.53 -4.78 0.54
C CYS A 209 5.39 -6.01 0.91
N PHE A 210 6.03 -6.66 -0.07
CA PHE A 210 6.53 -8.03 0.13
C PHE A 210 7.51 -8.20 1.30
N PRO A 211 8.47 -7.28 1.59
CA PRO A 211 9.42 -7.49 2.68
C PRO A 211 8.70 -7.58 4.03
N PHE A 212 7.66 -6.77 4.21
CA PHE A 212 6.92 -6.65 5.46
C PHE A 212 5.80 -7.68 5.58
N MET A 213 5.19 -8.07 4.46
CA MET A 213 4.28 -9.21 4.37
C MET A 213 4.99 -10.48 4.84
N PHE A 214 6.17 -10.78 4.29
CA PHE A 214 6.97 -11.93 4.73
C PHE A 214 7.47 -11.78 6.15
N ARG A 215 7.94 -10.60 6.58
CA ARG A 215 8.38 -10.41 7.97
C ARG A 215 7.29 -10.80 8.98
N GLY A 216 6.07 -10.28 8.79
CA GLY A 216 4.93 -10.60 9.65
C GLY A 216 4.53 -12.07 9.58
N ALA A 217 4.44 -12.64 8.38
CA ALA A 217 4.08 -14.05 8.17
C ALA A 217 5.11 -15.02 8.80
N LEU A 218 6.41 -14.77 8.59
CA LEU A 218 7.50 -15.59 9.10
C LEU A 218 7.61 -15.53 10.62
N ASP A 219 7.39 -14.36 11.22
CA ASP A 219 7.52 -14.18 12.67
C ASP A 219 6.50 -14.99 13.46
N VAL A 220 5.29 -15.16 12.91
CA VAL A 220 4.24 -15.99 13.51
C VAL A 220 4.19 -17.42 12.97
N GLY A 221 5.12 -17.80 12.08
CA GLY A 221 5.11 -19.11 11.42
C GLY A 221 3.80 -19.38 10.68
N ALA A 222 3.32 -18.41 9.90
CA ALA A 222 2.09 -18.55 9.12
C ALA A 222 2.25 -19.68 8.09
N THR A 223 1.24 -20.55 7.96
CA THR A 223 1.26 -21.64 6.97
C THR A 223 0.88 -21.18 5.56
N THR A 224 0.28 -19.99 5.43
CA THR A 224 -0.13 -19.39 4.16
C THR A 224 -0.25 -17.86 4.30
N ILE A 225 -0.34 -17.14 3.18
CA ILE A 225 -0.76 -15.73 3.15
C ILE A 225 -2.21 -15.67 2.65
N ASN A 226 -3.16 -15.42 3.55
CA ASN A 226 -4.58 -15.38 3.24
C ASN A 226 -5.11 -13.95 3.02
N GLU A 227 -6.38 -13.85 2.67
CA GLU A 227 -7.02 -12.57 2.33
C GLU A 227 -7.04 -11.58 3.51
N ALA A 228 -7.25 -12.06 4.74
CA ALA A 228 -7.23 -11.22 5.94
C ALA A 228 -5.86 -10.54 6.13
N MET A 229 -4.76 -11.25 5.86
CA MET A 229 -3.41 -10.69 5.90
C MET A 229 -3.20 -9.61 4.83
N LYS A 230 -3.70 -9.83 3.59
CA LYS A 230 -3.61 -8.82 2.53
C LYS A 230 -4.39 -7.55 2.88
N ILE A 231 -5.63 -7.69 3.36
CA ILE A 231 -6.45 -6.54 3.81
C ILE A 231 -5.76 -5.80 4.96
N ALA A 232 -5.14 -6.50 5.91
CA ALA A 232 -4.39 -5.88 6.99
C ALA A 232 -3.17 -5.09 6.47
N ALA A 233 -2.44 -5.63 5.49
CA ALA A 233 -1.35 -4.91 4.84
C ALA A 233 -1.85 -3.65 4.11
N VAL A 234 -2.94 -3.76 3.33
CA VAL A 234 -3.58 -2.61 2.65
C VAL A 234 -3.88 -1.49 3.63
N ARG A 235 -4.57 -1.80 4.72
CA ARG A 235 -4.96 -0.80 5.74
C ARG A 235 -3.73 -0.21 6.43
N ALA A 236 -2.75 -1.03 6.79
CA ALA A 236 -1.54 -0.54 7.46
C ALA A 236 -0.71 0.40 6.57
N ILE A 237 -0.61 0.12 5.28
CA ILE A 237 0.09 0.99 4.31
C ILE A 237 -0.68 2.28 4.09
N ALA A 238 -2.01 2.18 3.92
CA ALA A 238 -2.86 3.35 3.75
C ALA A 238 -2.80 4.29 4.98
N GLU A 239 -2.90 3.74 6.19
CA GLU A 239 -2.80 4.50 7.44
C GLU A 239 -1.40 5.11 7.65
N LEU A 240 -0.33 4.44 7.20
CA LEU A 240 1.03 4.95 7.38
C LEU A 240 1.25 6.26 6.60
N ALA A 241 0.62 6.43 5.44
CA ALA A 241 0.70 7.68 4.69
C ALA A 241 0.10 8.88 5.45
N HIS A 242 -0.75 8.64 6.45
CA HIS A 242 -1.36 9.70 7.28
C HIS A 242 -0.49 10.07 8.48
N ALA A 243 0.51 9.26 8.81
CA ALA A 243 1.37 9.48 9.96
C ALA A 243 2.45 10.54 9.68
N GLU A 244 2.70 11.41 10.65
CA GLU A 244 3.75 12.45 10.62
C GLU A 244 5.13 11.90 10.24
N GLN A 245 5.89 12.69 9.48
CA GLN A 245 7.21 12.29 8.99
C GLN A 245 8.18 11.93 10.13
N SER A 246 8.87 10.79 9.99
CA SER A 246 10.07 10.51 10.80
C SER A 246 11.24 11.35 10.30
N GLU A 247 12.10 11.82 11.20
CA GLU A 247 13.34 12.54 10.85
C GLU A 247 14.20 11.77 9.84
N VAL A 248 14.15 10.43 9.87
CA VAL A 248 14.88 9.56 8.94
C VAL A 248 14.33 9.64 7.51
N VAL A 249 13.01 9.82 7.34
CA VAL A 249 12.39 9.98 6.01
C VAL A 249 12.79 11.34 5.42
N THR A 250 12.77 12.41 6.23
CA THR A 250 13.22 13.74 5.80
C THR A 250 14.72 13.75 5.48
N ALA A 251 15.54 13.00 6.22
CA ALA A 251 16.98 12.89 5.95
C ALA A 251 17.29 12.11 4.66
N ALA A 252 16.53 11.05 4.35
CA ALA A 252 16.75 10.19 3.17
C ALA A 252 16.20 10.79 1.87
N TYR A 253 15.10 11.54 1.94
CA TYR A 253 14.40 12.07 0.77
C TYR A 253 14.46 13.61 0.66
N GLY A 254 15.14 14.31 1.57
CA GLY A 254 15.32 15.76 1.54
C GLY A 254 14.19 16.56 2.20
N LYS A 255 14.24 17.90 2.09
CA LYS A 255 13.24 18.85 2.63
C LYS A 255 11.89 18.84 1.86
N GLU A 256 11.51 17.74 1.22
CA GLU A 256 10.17 17.65 0.63
C GLU A 256 9.15 17.50 1.76
N GLU A 257 8.21 18.44 1.84
CA GLU A 257 7.03 18.33 2.70
C GLU A 257 6.09 17.25 2.14
N LEU A 258 6.45 15.97 2.34
CA LEU A 258 5.57 14.81 2.17
C LEU A 258 4.44 14.89 3.21
N ALA A 259 3.35 15.56 2.85
CA ALA A 259 2.11 15.62 3.62
C ALA A 259 1.02 14.84 2.86
N PHE A 260 0.19 14.11 3.60
CA PHE A 260 -0.92 13.36 3.02
C PHE A 260 -1.81 14.25 2.14
N GLY A 261 -2.01 13.85 0.88
CA GLY A 261 -2.74 14.65 -0.09
C GLY A 261 -2.60 14.13 -1.53
N PRO A 262 -3.00 14.93 -2.54
CA PRO A 262 -3.01 14.51 -3.95
C PRO A 262 -1.68 13.96 -4.48
N GLU A 263 -0.55 14.46 -3.99
CA GLU A 263 0.79 14.05 -4.43
C GLU A 263 1.47 13.05 -3.44
N TYR A 264 0.77 12.63 -2.38
CA TYR A 264 1.26 11.66 -1.40
C TYR A 264 0.13 10.80 -0.82
N LEU A 265 -0.23 9.77 -1.58
CA LEU A 265 -1.25 8.77 -1.22
C LEU A 265 -0.67 7.56 -0.50
N ILE A 266 0.58 7.19 -0.78
CA ILE A 266 1.23 6.00 -0.23
C ILE A 266 2.67 6.34 0.20
N PRO A 267 3.19 5.65 1.23
CA PRO A 267 4.55 5.88 1.74
C PRO A 267 5.61 5.59 0.66
N LYS A 268 6.82 6.11 0.87
CA LYS A 268 7.96 5.86 -0.02
C LYS A 268 8.62 4.50 0.30
N PRO A 269 9.23 3.83 -0.70
CA PRO A 269 9.87 2.49 -0.57
C PRO A 269 10.76 2.24 0.64
N PHE A 270 11.49 3.26 1.13
CA PHE A 270 12.45 3.11 2.22
C PHE A 270 12.01 3.80 3.51
N ASP A 271 10.70 4.00 3.68
CA ASP A 271 10.16 4.49 4.94
C ASP A 271 10.37 3.44 6.05
N PRO A 272 11.22 3.72 7.06
CA PRO A 272 11.54 2.75 8.13
C PRO A 272 10.31 2.39 8.98
N ARG A 273 9.23 3.17 8.89
CA ARG A 273 7.98 2.90 9.62
C ARG A 273 7.18 1.76 8.98
N LEU A 274 7.46 1.38 7.73
CA LEU A 274 6.75 0.29 7.03
C LEU A 274 6.82 -1.03 7.79
N ILE A 275 8.01 -1.47 8.20
CA ILE A 275 8.17 -2.69 8.99
C ILE A 275 7.47 -2.61 10.35
N LEU A 276 7.41 -1.42 10.97
CA LEU A 276 6.79 -1.22 12.29
C LEU A 276 5.26 -1.20 12.24
N LYS A 277 4.68 -0.94 11.08
CA LYS A 277 3.22 -0.91 10.89
C LYS A 277 2.70 -2.15 10.17
N VAL A 278 3.30 -2.50 9.04
CA VAL A 278 2.80 -3.56 8.16
C VAL A 278 3.06 -4.94 8.75
N ALA A 279 4.28 -5.24 9.21
CA ALA A 279 4.59 -6.58 9.73
C ALA A 279 3.75 -6.95 10.98
N PRO A 280 3.55 -6.06 11.99
CA PRO A 280 2.63 -6.33 13.08
C PRO A 280 1.17 -6.49 12.67
N ALA A 281 0.69 -5.72 11.70
CA ALA A 281 -0.68 -5.85 11.20
C ALA A 281 -0.88 -7.21 10.51
N VAL A 282 0.06 -7.63 9.67
CA VAL A 282 0.06 -8.93 9.00
C VAL A 282 0.17 -10.08 10.01
N ALA A 283 1.10 -9.99 10.96
CA ALA A 283 1.26 -10.98 12.03
C ALA A 283 -0.04 -11.14 12.85
N LYS A 284 -0.68 -10.03 13.21
CA LYS A 284 -1.97 -10.06 13.91
C LYS A 284 -3.05 -10.74 13.07
N ALA A 285 -3.18 -10.38 11.80
CA ALA A 285 -4.18 -10.98 10.91
C ALA A 285 -3.94 -12.48 10.69
N ALA A 286 -2.69 -12.92 10.60
CA ALA A 286 -2.34 -14.33 10.51
C ALA A 286 -2.72 -15.12 11.78
N MET A 287 -2.55 -14.52 12.96
CA MET A 287 -3.01 -15.11 14.22
C MET A 287 -4.54 -15.16 14.31
N ASP A 288 -5.21 -14.04 14.03
CA ASP A 288 -6.66 -13.91 14.12
C ASP A 288 -7.39 -14.86 13.14
N SER A 289 -6.79 -15.12 11.98
CA SER A 289 -7.32 -16.04 10.97
C SER A 289 -6.92 -17.52 11.17
N GLY A 290 -6.13 -17.82 12.21
CA GLY A 290 -5.78 -19.18 12.59
C GLY A 290 -4.71 -19.85 11.73
N VAL A 291 -3.99 -19.11 10.90
CA VAL A 291 -2.91 -19.67 10.04
C VAL A 291 -1.54 -19.60 10.71
N ALA A 292 -1.40 -18.90 11.83
CA ALA A 292 -0.18 -18.80 12.61
C ALA A 292 0.09 -20.06 13.46
N THR A 293 1.28 -20.64 13.32
CA THR A 293 1.72 -21.79 14.15
C THR A 293 2.52 -21.37 15.39
N ARG A 294 3.04 -20.14 15.42
CA ARG A 294 3.82 -19.57 16.51
C ARG A 294 3.27 -18.18 16.86
N PRO A 295 2.08 -18.09 17.48
CA PRO A 295 1.48 -16.80 17.79
C PRO A 295 2.34 -15.96 18.75
N ILE A 296 2.31 -14.65 18.55
CA ILE A 296 2.98 -13.64 19.37
C ILE A 296 2.01 -13.21 20.48
N ALA A 297 2.37 -13.49 21.73
CA ALA A 297 1.52 -13.16 22.88
C ALA A 297 1.44 -11.65 23.17
N ASP A 298 2.55 -10.92 22.97
CA ASP A 298 2.66 -9.48 23.20
C ASP A 298 3.10 -8.77 21.92
N LEU A 299 2.12 -8.16 21.24
CA LEU A 299 2.34 -7.43 19.99
C LEU A 299 3.11 -6.11 20.22
N ASP A 300 3.06 -5.52 21.40
CA ASP A 300 3.79 -4.30 21.71
C ASP A 300 5.26 -4.59 21.95
N ALA A 301 5.58 -5.67 22.66
CA ALA A 301 6.95 -6.17 22.77
C ALA A 301 7.51 -6.57 21.38
N TYR A 302 6.69 -7.15 20.51
CA TYR A 302 7.09 -7.45 19.14
C TYR A 302 7.41 -6.19 18.32
N ARG A 303 6.56 -5.16 18.38
CA ARG A 303 6.84 -3.85 17.75
C ARG A 303 8.14 -3.24 18.25
N GLN A 304 8.41 -3.32 19.56
CA GLN A 304 9.66 -2.85 20.14
C GLN A 304 10.87 -3.59 19.58
N ARG A 305 10.81 -4.93 19.47
CA ARG A 305 11.90 -5.72 18.86
C ARG A 305 12.14 -5.34 17.39
N LEU A 306 11.09 -5.11 16.61
CA LEU A 306 11.24 -4.63 15.23
C LEU A 306 11.87 -3.23 15.19
N ASN A 307 11.48 -2.34 16.10
CA ASN A 307 12.07 -1.01 16.20
C ASN A 307 13.57 -1.07 16.50
N GLU A 308 13.98 -1.97 17.41
CA GLU A 308 15.40 -2.21 17.72
C GLU A 308 16.19 -2.73 16.52
N PHE A 309 15.56 -3.54 15.67
CA PHE A 309 16.18 -4.07 14.45
C PHE A 309 16.43 -2.98 13.39
N VAL A 310 15.51 -2.02 13.25
CA VAL A 310 15.60 -0.94 12.25
C VAL A 310 16.57 0.16 12.69
N TYR A 311 16.52 0.54 13.96
CA TYR A 311 17.32 1.63 14.50
C TYR A 311 18.47 1.05 15.33
N HIS A 312 19.49 0.53 14.65
CA HIS A 312 20.70 -0.02 15.29
C HIS A 312 21.37 0.95 16.29
N SER A 313 21.15 2.26 16.18
CA SER A 313 21.57 3.29 17.13
C SER A 313 20.73 3.38 18.42
N GLY A 314 19.51 2.80 18.44
CA GLY A 314 18.60 2.81 19.60
C GLY A 314 19.01 1.91 20.76
N LEU A 315 19.87 0.90 20.52
CA LEU A 315 20.36 -0.02 21.56
C LEU A 315 21.10 0.69 22.69
N GLN A 316 21.81 1.78 22.39
CA GLN A 316 22.56 2.57 23.39
C GLN A 316 21.64 3.46 24.23
N MET A 317 20.57 4.00 23.65
CA MET A 317 19.64 4.92 24.33
C MET A 317 18.47 4.20 25.03
N ARG A 318 18.23 2.92 24.73
CA ARG A 318 17.12 2.15 25.32
C ARG A 318 17.10 2.16 26.86
N PRO A 319 18.22 1.94 27.59
CA PRO A 319 18.20 2.02 29.04
C PRO A 319 17.80 3.41 29.54
N VAL A 320 18.21 4.47 28.82
CA VAL A 320 17.92 5.86 29.15
C VAL A 320 16.43 6.15 28.98
N PHE A 321 15.83 5.73 27.86
CA PHE A 321 14.39 5.91 27.62
C PHE A 321 13.53 5.12 28.63
N LEU A 322 13.89 3.87 28.94
CA LEU A 322 13.18 3.08 29.95
C LEU A 322 13.27 3.70 31.35
N ALA A 323 14.43 4.28 31.71
CA ALA A 323 14.58 5.01 32.96
C ALA A 323 13.74 6.30 32.97
N ALA A 324 13.71 7.04 31.86
CA ALA A 324 12.94 8.26 31.71
C ALA A 324 11.43 8.02 31.84
N LYS A 325 10.87 6.98 31.20
CA LYS A 325 9.43 6.64 31.29
C LYS A 325 8.99 6.29 32.71
N LYS A 326 9.86 5.68 33.53
CA LYS A 326 9.55 5.35 34.94
C LYS A 326 9.41 6.60 35.82
N LYS A 327 10.12 7.68 35.48
CA LYS A 327 10.08 8.95 36.22
C LYS A 327 10.18 10.14 35.25
N PRO A 328 9.08 10.49 34.55
CA PRO A 328 9.09 11.56 33.56
C PRO A 328 9.44 12.90 34.21
N ALA A 329 10.62 13.45 33.89
CA ALA A 329 11.07 14.73 34.41
C ALA A 329 10.39 15.90 33.69
N ARG A 330 10.34 17.08 34.32
CA ARG A 330 9.98 18.32 33.61
C ARG A 330 11.23 18.86 32.92
N ILE A 331 11.18 19.06 31.60
CA ILE A 331 12.33 19.49 30.79
C ILE A 331 11.96 20.79 30.08
N VAL A 332 12.80 21.81 30.22
CA VAL A 332 12.60 23.10 29.54
C VAL A 332 13.34 23.09 28.21
N PHE A 333 12.62 23.38 27.13
CA PHE A 333 13.16 23.58 25.79
C PHE A 333 13.12 25.07 25.47
N CYS A 334 14.31 25.69 25.43
CA CYS A 334 14.45 27.13 25.26
C CYS A 334 14.15 27.62 23.83
N GLU A 335 14.17 26.71 22.86
CA GLU A 335 13.94 26.98 21.44
C GLU A 335 12.59 26.41 20.99
N GLY A 336 11.51 26.73 21.72
CA GLY A 336 10.17 26.20 21.44
C GLY A 336 9.57 26.61 20.09
N GLU A 337 10.20 27.55 19.38
CA GLU A 337 9.83 27.96 18.02
C GLU A 337 10.63 27.25 16.92
N ASP A 338 11.66 26.46 17.24
CA ASP A 338 12.42 25.69 16.24
C ASP A 338 11.67 24.40 15.87
N ASP A 339 11.55 24.13 14.57
CA ASP A 339 10.75 23.02 14.06
C ASP A 339 11.29 21.66 14.48
N ARG A 340 12.61 21.53 14.64
CA ARG A 340 13.25 20.29 15.12
C ARG A 340 12.94 20.06 16.58
N VAL A 341 12.94 21.12 17.39
CA VAL A 341 12.58 21.05 18.81
C VAL A 341 11.12 20.66 18.97
N LEU A 342 10.21 21.24 18.20
CA LEU A 342 8.79 20.89 18.23
C LEU A 342 8.55 19.42 17.85
N ARG A 343 9.22 18.91 16.81
CA ARG A 343 9.15 17.49 16.42
C ARG A 343 9.74 16.56 17.48
N ALA A 344 10.88 16.91 18.07
CA ALA A 344 11.47 16.13 19.15
C ALA A 344 10.54 16.08 20.38
N VAL A 345 9.92 17.21 20.70
CA VAL A 345 8.96 17.34 21.82
C VAL A 345 7.70 16.52 21.57
N GLN A 346 7.20 16.44 20.33
CA GLN A 346 6.12 15.52 19.95
C GLN A 346 6.46 14.08 20.30
N THR A 347 7.63 13.59 19.90
CA THR A 347 8.09 12.23 20.24
C THR A 347 8.22 12.04 21.74
N VAL A 348 8.78 13.02 22.47
CA VAL A 348 8.90 12.97 23.94
C VAL A 348 7.55 12.84 24.63
N VAL A 349 6.52 13.54 24.14
CA VAL A 349 5.14 13.47 24.66
C VAL A 349 4.49 12.15 24.30
N ASP A 350 4.52 11.75 23.03
CA ASP A 350 3.87 10.52 22.54
C ASP A 350 4.45 9.27 23.20
N GLU A 351 5.76 9.26 23.44
CA GLU A 351 6.43 8.15 24.10
C GLU A 351 6.37 8.20 25.63
N GLY A 352 5.87 9.29 26.22
CA GLY A 352 5.79 9.48 27.68
C GLY A 352 7.15 9.59 28.36
N LEU A 353 8.17 10.15 27.68
CA LEU A 353 9.54 10.23 28.17
C LEU A 353 9.73 11.34 29.22
N ALA A 354 9.06 12.47 29.04
CA ALA A 354 9.18 13.64 29.91
C ALA A 354 7.93 14.52 29.83
N ARG A 355 7.87 15.56 30.68
CA ARG A 355 6.89 16.65 30.65
C ARG A 355 7.56 17.92 30.11
N PRO A 356 7.55 18.15 28.79
CA PRO A 356 8.26 19.27 28.18
C PRO A 356 7.58 20.61 28.52
N ILE A 357 8.40 21.64 28.67
CA ILE A 357 7.99 23.05 28.80
C ILE A 357 8.67 23.78 27.65
N LEU A 358 7.87 24.26 26.70
CA LEU A 358 8.37 25.02 25.56
C LEU A 358 8.43 26.51 25.90
N ILE A 359 9.57 27.14 25.65
CA ILE A 359 9.74 28.59 25.75
C ILE A 359 9.72 29.17 24.35
N GLY A 360 8.78 30.08 24.09
CA GLY A 360 8.58 30.72 22.80
C GLY A 360 7.29 31.54 22.80
N ARG A 361 7.02 32.23 21.70
CA ARG A 361 5.77 32.98 21.50
C ARG A 361 4.62 32.02 21.17
N PRO A 362 3.51 32.01 21.94
CA PRO A 362 2.43 31.03 21.78
C PRO A 362 1.83 30.98 20.37
N ASP A 363 1.59 32.13 19.74
CA ASP A 363 1.02 32.25 18.41
C ASP A 363 1.92 31.65 17.31
N VAL A 364 3.24 31.85 17.43
CA VAL A 364 4.22 31.28 16.50
C VAL A 364 4.29 29.76 16.67
N MET A 365 4.31 29.28 17.90
CA MET A 365 4.35 27.85 18.20
C MET A 365 3.08 27.15 17.73
N GLU A 366 1.89 27.68 18.02
CA GLU A 366 0.61 27.10 17.56
C GLU A 366 0.54 27.01 16.04
N LYS A 367 0.98 28.06 15.33
CA LYS A 367 1.02 28.06 13.87
C LYS A 367 1.97 26.99 13.32
N ARG A 368 3.15 26.83 13.92
CA ARG A 368 4.15 25.82 13.51
C ARG A 368 3.69 24.40 13.85
N ILE A 369 3.09 24.20 15.02
CA ILE A 369 2.47 22.94 15.42
C ILE A 369 1.40 22.56 14.39
N ALA A 370 0.52 23.49 14.02
CA ALA A 370 -0.51 23.25 13.01
C ALA A 370 0.08 23.00 11.61
N SER A 371 1.05 23.80 11.16
CA SER A 371 1.65 23.65 9.82
C SER A 371 2.42 22.35 9.66
N HIS A 372 3.01 21.84 10.74
CA HIS A 372 3.72 20.55 10.74
C HIS A 372 2.83 19.38 11.16
N GLY A 373 1.53 19.60 11.38
CA GLY A 373 0.56 18.57 11.73
C GLY A 373 0.81 17.93 13.11
N LEU A 374 1.55 18.59 14.00
CA LEU A 374 1.89 18.08 15.32
C LEU A 374 0.66 18.06 16.25
N ARG A 375 0.60 17.07 17.14
CA ARG A 375 -0.51 16.82 18.08
C ARG A 375 -0.28 17.35 19.49
N ILE A 376 0.92 17.82 19.82
CA ILE A 376 1.22 18.39 21.14
C ILE A 376 0.30 19.57 21.43
N ARG A 377 -0.24 19.60 22.64
CA ARG A 377 -1.12 20.66 23.13
C ARG A 377 -0.56 21.24 24.44
N PRO A 378 -0.76 22.54 24.70
CA PRO A 378 -0.58 23.08 26.04
C PRO A 378 -1.46 22.31 27.03
N GLY A 379 -0.89 21.91 28.16
CA GLY A 379 -1.55 21.04 29.16
C GLY A 379 -1.13 21.34 30.58
#